data_AF-A0A329ZF62-F1
#
_entry.id   AF-A0A329ZF62-F1
#
_cell.length_a   1.000
_cell.length_b   1.000
_cell.length_c   1.000
_cell.angle_alpha   90.00
_cell.angle_beta   90.00
_cell.angle_gamma   90.00
#
_symmetry.space_group_name_H-M   'P 1'
#
loop_
_entity.id
_entity.type
_entity.pdbx_description
1 polymer ?
#
loop_
_entity_poly.entity_id
_entity_poly.type
_entity_poly.pdbx_seq_one_letter_code
_entity_poly.pdbx_strand_id
1 'polypeptide(L)'
;MSRNPQITQRNIESIFKIYDELNSDMSHKTSGDDICTPMECVKTMLDYIPQDFWERENLKILDPCCGNGNFGAYCQFKTDLDNIYFNDTNPTRTANCKKILNPKNLTNYDIFGLEFAMNVESRINTESNSSAESSLNTESRTNAESAESWDLIMANPPYSGGGNKNKSLSNKFIEFAIDRLKKGGYLCFVTPNNWQTFNNSNTTLKKLLTQGSFVVLDYDVKRFFKKVGSSFVIFIWQKGVFGKTKIFNNYLLKDIQTDILIPKNLPFIPLYISQITLNLVEKLIQKDNNRFHYRCDLHNFTKKEFLSDFQSEIFRYKTIHTPLKTRFAKIKQDIYDKWLIIIPLSTYYVPYIAHNANTTQSVGYFSFDTKVEAEAYLEIITQDYFKALIHITRYGNFNNIMVLKHLRFDDVPDLTSEEKGEIEKLRATIKY
;
A
#
# COMPACT_ATOMS: atom_id res chain seq x y z
N MET A 1 45.04 -15.15 12.65
CA MET A 1 45.45 -15.66 11.31
C MET A 1 44.38 -16.64 10.88
N SER A 2 43.68 -16.55 9.75
CA SER A 2 43.82 -15.77 8.52
C SER A 2 42.70 -14.74 8.38
N ARG A 3 43.06 -13.48 8.12
CA ARG A 3 42.11 -12.50 7.57
C ARG A 3 41.96 -12.86 6.10
N ASN A 4 40.74 -13.14 5.66
CA ASN A 4 40.45 -13.49 4.28
C ASN A 4 40.67 -12.26 3.38
N PRO A 5 41.63 -12.30 2.44
CA PRO A 5 42.00 -11.13 1.64
C PRO A 5 41.08 -11.04 0.41
N GLN A 6 39.91 -10.41 0.55
CA GLN A 6 39.15 -9.82 -0.58
C GLN A 6 38.05 -8.81 -0.21
N ILE A 7 38.05 -8.27 1.01
CA ILE A 7 37.37 -7.00 1.36
C ILE A 7 38.40 -5.87 1.32
N THR A 8 39.13 -5.75 0.21
CA THR A 8 39.91 -4.54 -0.07
C THR A 8 39.04 -3.64 -0.94
N GLN A 9 38.21 -2.84 -0.27
CA GLN A 9 38.01 -1.44 -0.64
C GLN A 9 37.44 -1.17 -2.05
N ARG A 10 36.27 -1.74 -2.35
CA ARG A 10 35.35 -1.08 -3.29
C ARG A 10 34.69 0.07 -2.54
N ASN A 11 35.02 1.32 -2.88
CA ASN A 11 34.31 2.48 -2.34
C ASN A 11 32.81 2.39 -2.69
N ILE A 12 31.94 3.03 -1.90
CA ILE A 12 30.48 3.04 -2.12
C ILE A 12 30.15 3.40 -3.57
N GLU A 13 30.85 4.36 -4.15
CA GLU A 13 30.70 4.83 -5.54
C GLU A 13 30.91 3.71 -6.57
N SER A 14 31.93 2.85 -6.39
CA SER A 14 32.21 1.75 -7.32
C SER A 14 31.11 0.68 -7.28
N ILE A 15 30.59 0.35 -6.09
CA ILE A 15 29.45 -0.55 -5.96
C ILE A 15 28.21 0.07 -6.59
N PHE A 16 28.00 1.38 -6.40
CA PHE A 16 26.84 2.07 -6.97
C PHE A 16 26.89 2.02 -8.49
N LYS A 17 28.05 2.31 -9.07
CA LYS A 17 28.27 2.22 -10.51
C LYS A 17 27.97 0.81 -11.06
N ILE A 18 28.49 -0.24 -10.43
CA ILE A 18 28.25 -1.63 -10.86
C ILE A 18 26.75 -1.94 -10.89
N TYR A 19 26.04 -1.58 -9.81
CA TYR A 19 24.62 -1.90 -9.70
C TYR A 19 23.74 -1.01 -10.58
N ASP A 20 24.05 0.27 -10.75
CA ASP A 20 23.27 1.16 -11.61
C ASP A 20 23.46 0.84 -13.11
N GLU A 21 24.65 0.37 -13.50
CA GLU A 21 24.88 -0.24 -14.83
C GLU A 21 24.03 -1.51 -15.00
N LEU A 22 24.05 -2.42 -14.01
CA LEU A 22 23.25 -3.64 -14.03
C LEU A 22 21.74 -3.38 -14.02
N ASN A 23 21.27 -2.35 -13.31
CA ASN A 23 19.87 -1.93 -13.25
C ASN A 23 19.33 -1.50 -14.63
N SER A 24 20.24 -1.01 -15.49
CA SER A 24 19.95 -0.58 -16.86
C SER A 24 19.92 -1.76 -17.85
N ASP A 25 20.50 -2.89 -17.49
CA ASP A 25 20.39 -4.14 -18.26
C ASP A 25 18.98 -4.74 -18.12
N MET A 26 18.43 -5.19 -19.25
CA MET A 26 17.11 -5.81 -19.34
C MET A 26 17.19 -7.33 -19.42
N SER A 27 18.38 -7.92 -19.60
CA SER A 27 18.60 -9.37 -19.80
C SER A 27 18.15 -10.23 -18.61
N HIS A 28 18.10 -9.66 -17.41
CA HIS A 28 17.70 -10.33 -16.18
C HIS A 28 16.24 -10.08 -15.76
N LYS A 29 15.45 -9.37 -16.59
CA LYS A 29 14.03 -9.10 -16.33
C LYS A 29 13.14 -10.13 -16.99
N THR A 30 12.33 -10.81 -16.19
CA THR A 30 11.34 -11.79 -16.63
C THR A 30 9.92 -11.24 -16.65
N SER A 31 9.66 -10.14 -15.94
CA SER A 31 8.36 -9.47 -15.89
C SER A 31 8.48 -7.94 -15.80
N GLY A 32 7.35 -7.23 -15.92
CA GLY A 32 7.30 -5.78 -15.67
C GLY A 32 7.47 -5.40 -14.19
N ASP A 33 7.30 -6.36 -13.28
CA ASP A 33 7.46 -6.19 -11.83
C ASP A 33 8.94 -6.35 -11.39
N ASP A 34 9.82 -6.77 -12.31
CA ASP A 34 11.25 -6.95 -12.09
C ASP A 34 12.04 -5.62 -12.13
N ILE A 35 11.63 -4.66 -11.30
CA ILE A 35 12.28 -3.34 -11.22
C ILE A 35 13.38 -3.37 -10.17
N CYS A 36 14.64 -3.19 -10.59
CA CYS A 36 15.75 -3.05 -9.66
C CYS A 36 15.69 -1.70 -8.92
N THR A 37 16.10 -1.69 -7.66
CA THR A 37 16.12 -0.49 -6.82
C THR A 37 17.41 0.31 -7.08
N PRO A 38 17.34 1.60 -7.49
CA PRO A 38 18.51 2.45 -7.64
C PRO A 38 19.33 2.51 -6.35
N MET A 39 20.66 2.56 -6.44
CA MET A 39 21.51 2.45 -5.24
C MET A 39 21.36 3.62 -4.27
N GLU A 40 21.08 4.83 -4.76
CA GLU A 40 20.74 5.98 -3.91
C GLU A 40 19.43 5.79 -3.13
N CYS A 41 18.47 5.07 -3.71
CA CYS A 41 17.23 4.70 -3.03
C CYS A 41 17.53 3.70 -1.91
N VAL A 42 18.29 2.65 -2.22
CA VAL A 42 18.74 1.65 -1.22
C VAL A 42 19.47 2.33 -0.06
N LYS A 43 20.42 3.21 -0.36
CA LYS A 43 21.17 3.98 0.63
C LYS A 43 20.24 4.75 1.55
N THR A 44 19.35 5.52 0.96
CA THR A 44 18.36 6.33 1.70
C THR A 44 17.52 5.46 2.62
N MET A 45 17.01 4.32 2.13
CA MET A 45 16.20 3.39 2.90
C MET A 45 16.95 2.83 4.11
N LEU A 46 18.19 2.39 3.93
CA LEU A 46 18.99 1.80 5.02
C LEU A 46 19.54 2.86 5.99
N ASP A 47 19.76 4.10 5.55
CA ASP A 47 20.14 5.22 6.40
C ASP A 47 18.98 5.76 7.26
N TYR A 48 17.73 5.44 6.93
CA TYR A 48 16.59 5.73 7.82
C TYR A 48 16.49 4.78 9.01
N ILE A 49 17.20 3.65 9.00
CA ILE A 49 17.25 2.74 10.14
C ILE A 49 18.15 3.36 11.23
N PRO A 50 17.70 3.44 12.49
CA PRO A 50 18.47 4.06 13.58
C PRO A 50 19.89 3.50 13.74
N GLN A 51 20.86 4.36 14.07
CA GLN A 51 22.27 3.97 14.12
C GLN A 51 22.57 2.90 15.17
N ASP A 52 21.88 2.94 16.32
CA ASP A 52 21.97 1.96 17.41
C ASP A 52 21.51 0.55 16.99
N PHE A 53 20.74 0.41 15.90
CA PHE A 53 20.43 -0.90 15.33
C PHE A 53 21.69 -1.57 14.77
N TRP A 54 22.53 -0.80 14.06
CA TRP A 54 23.73 -1.30 13.38
C TRP A 54 24.88 -1.61 14.34
N GLU A 55 24.80 -1.11 15.57
CA GLU A 55 25.76 -1.39 16.66
C GLU A 55 25.49 -2.74 17.36
N ARG A 56 24.37 -3.39 17.05
CA ARG A 56 24.02 -4.70 17.63
C ARG A 56 24.88 -5.81 17.03
N GLU A 57 25.30 -6.73 17.88
CA GLU A 57 26.01 -7.94 17.45
C GLU A 57 25.05 -9.00 16.89
N ASN A 58 25.56 -9.87 16.01
CA ASN A 58 24.86 -11.06 15.50
C ASN A 58 23.50 -10.76 14.83
N LEU A 59 23.42 -9.64 14.09
CA LEU A 59 22.23 -9.28 13.32
C LEU A 59 21.84 -10.40 12.36
N LYS A 60 20.54 -10.71 12.28
CA LYS A 60 19.96 -11.53 11.22
C LYS A 60 19.09 -10.67 10.32
N ILE A 61 19.52 -10.50 9.07
CA ILE A 61 18.87 -9.65 8.07
C ILE A 61 18.38 -10.49 6.91
N LEU A 62 17.13 -10.30 6.49
CA LEU A 62 16.56 -10.97 5.32
C LEU A 62 16.23 -9.98 4.20
N ASP A 63 16.64 -10.32 2.99
CA ASP A 63 16.10 -9.77 1.75
C ASP A 63 15.37 -10.90 1.00
N PRO A 64 14.02 -10.97 1.10
CA PRO A 64 13.23 -12.11 0.64
C PRO A 64 13.02 -12.14 -0.89
N CYS A 65 13.38 -11.06 -1.58
CA CYS A 65 13.23 -10.86 -3.02
C CYS A 65 14.38 -9.97 -3.53
N CYS A 66 15.61 -10.45 -3.34
CA CYS A 66 16.82 -9.62 -3.39
C CYS A 66 17.20 -9.11 -4.77
N GLY A 67 16.59 -9.64 -5.83
CA GLY A 67 17.01 -9.41 -7.19
C GLY A 67 18.51 -9.67 -7.36
N ASN A 68 19.23 -8.68 -7.89
CA ASN A 68 20.67 -8.77 -8.08
C ASN A 68 21.48 -8.54 -6.78
N GLY A 69 20.82 -8.30 -5.64
CA GLY A 69 21.45 -8.08 -4.34
C GLY A 69 21.67 -6.60 -3.97
N ASN A 70 20.96 -5.66 -4.60
CA ASN A 70 21.17 -4.20 -4.42
C ASN A 70 21.14 -3.79 -2.94
N PHE A 71 20.18 -4.29 -2.15
CA PHE A 71 20.09 -3.97 -0.72
C PHE A 71 21.30 -4.49 0.06
N GLY A 72 21.68 -5.76 -0.14
CA GLY A 72 22.87 -6.32 0.49
C GLY A 72 24.17 -5.61 0.08
N ALA A 73 24.24 -5.12 -1.16
CA ALA A 73 25.40 -4.42 -1.68
C ALA A 73 25.68 -3.10 -0.95
N TYR A 74 24.67 -2.40 -0.44
CA TYR A 74 24.89 -1.26 0.46
C TYR A 74 24.94 -1.68 1.93
N CYS A 75 24.12 -2.66 2.34
CA CYS A 75 24.04 -3.12 3.72
C CYS A 75 25.38 -3.71 4.23
N GLN A 76 26.23 -4.25 3.36
CA GLN A 76 27.59 -4.70 3.71
C GLN A 76 28.50 -3.59 4.27
N PHE A 77 28.16 -2.31 4.06
CA PHE A 77 28.87 -1.17 4.67
C PHE A 77 28.35 -0.81 6.07
N LYS A 78 27.27 -1.47 6.51
CA LYS A 78 26.64 -1.29 7.82
C LYS A 78 26.84 -2.52 8.72
N THR A 79 26.97 -3.71 8.15
CA THR A 79 27.20 -4.97 8.86
C THR A 79 27.90 -6.00 7.97
N ASP A 80 28.42 -7.08 8.55
CA ASP A 80 29.04 -8.17 7.78
C ASP A 80 28.05 -8.83 6.81
N LEU A 81 28.52 -9.15 5.60
CA LEU A 81 27.69 -9.78 4.56
C LEU A 81 27.11 -11.14 5.02
N ASP A 82 27.79 -11.83 5.93
CA ASP A 82 27.35 -13.10 6.52
C ASP A 82 26.09 -12.97 7.39
N ASN A 83 25.76 -11.76 7.83
CA ASN A 83 24.54 -11.45 8.58
C ASN A 83 23.30 -11.33 7.66
N ILE A 84 23.51 -11.33 6.34
CA ILE A 84 22.46 -11.07 5.34
C ILE A 84 22.08 -12.38 4.63
N TYR A 85 20.79 -12.64 4.58
CA TYR A 85 20.17 -13.79 3.94
C TYR A 85 19.40 -13.32 2.72
N PHE A 86 19.77 -13.85 1.57
CA PHE A 86 19.26 -13.43 0.26
C PHE A 86 18.36 -14.53 -0.31
N ASN A 87 17.20 -14.14 -0.82
CA ASN A 87 16.33 -15.02 -1.60
C ASN A 87 15.77 -14.29 -2.80
N ASP A 88 15.73 -14.93 -3.97
CA ASP A 88 14.96 -14.45 -5.12
C ASP A 88 14.58 -15.62 -6.02
N THR A 89 13.36 -15.64 -6.56
CA THR A 89 12.87 -16.72 -7.43
C THR A 89 13.49 -16.73 -8.83
N ASN A 90 14.19 -15.65 -9.22
CA ASN A 90 14.82 -15.52 -10.53
C ASN A 90 16.28 -16.01 -10.48
N PRO A 91 16.61 -17.14 -11.15
CA PRO A 91 17.95 -17.71 -11.14
C PRO A 91 19.02 -16.80 -11.76
N THR A 92 18.67 -15.99 -12.76
CA THR A 92 19.63 -15.05 -13.38
C THR A 92 20.04 -13.97 -12.38
N ARG A 93 19.08 -13.47 -11.60
CA ARG A 93 19.33 -12.45 -10.58
C ARG A 93 20.13 -12.98 -9.40
N THR A 94 19.81 -14.18 -8.92
CA THR A 94 20.62 -14.84 -7.88
C THR A 94 22.03 -15.18 -8.37
N ALA A 95 22.21 -15.56 -9.64
CA ALA A 95 23.54 -15.74 -10.23
C ALA A 95 24.35 -14.43 -10.25
N ASN A 96 23.73 -13.30 -10.60
CA ASN A 96 24.37 -11.98 -10.53
C ASN A 96 24.75 -11.61 -9.09
N CYS A 97 23.84 -11.81 -8.13
CA CYS A 97 24.11 -11.58 -6.71
C CYS A 97 25.31 -12.40 -6.23
N LYS A 98 25.36 -13.69 -6.59
CA LYS A 98 26.47 -14.59 -6.27
C LYS A 98 27.78 -14.12 -6.90
N LYS A 99 27.75 -13.68 -8.17
CA LYS A 99 28.95 -13.21 -8.87
C LYS A 99 29.50 -11.91 -8.28
N ILE A 100 28.64 -10.98 -7.87
CA ILE A 100 29.04 -9.63 -7.44
C ILE A 100 29.42 -9.59 -5.96
N LEU A 101 28.61 -10.21 -5.09
CA LEU A 101 28.76 -10.16 -3.64
C LEU A 101 29.31 -11.47 -3.05
N ASN A 102 29.13 -12.60 -3.72
CA ASN A 102 29.48 -13.93 -3.24
C ASN A 102 29.01 -14.22 -1.78
N PRO A 103 27.72 -14.00 -1.47
CA PRO A 103 27.21 -14.16 -0.11
C PRO A 103 27.14 -15.63 0.29
N LYS A 104 27.34 -15.90 1.59
CA LYS A 104 27.22 -17.24 2.18
C LYS A 104 25.79 -17.77 2.16
N ASN A 105 24.81 -16.89 2.41
CA ASN A 105 23.41 -17.25 2.59
C ASN A 105 22.57 -16.79 1.39
N LEU A 106 22.56 -17.55 0.29
CA LEU A 106 21.76 -17.24 -0.90
C LEU A 106 20.90 -18.43 -1.32
N THR A 107 19.60 -18.19 -1.47
CA THR A 107 18.62 -19.18 -1.90
C THR A 107 17.81 -18.69 -3.10
N ASN A 108 17.13 -19.63 -3.76
CA ASN A 108 16.28 -19.35 -4.92
C ASN A 108 15.04 -20.24 -4.87
N TYR A 109 14.08 -19.87 -4.03
CA TYR A 109 12.79 -20.56 -3.93
C TYR A 109 11.65 -19.55 -3.72
N ASP A 110 10.41 -20.00 -3.96
CA ASP A 110 9.22 -19.25 -3.58
C ASP A 110 9.08 -19.24 -2.05
N ILE A 111 9.30 -18.07 -1.45
CA ILE A 111 9.30 -17.90 -0.01
C ILE A 111 7.94 -18.20 0.63
N PHE A 112 6.85 -18.12 -0.13
CA PHE A 112 5.51 -18.49 0.33
C PHE A 112 5.22 -19.99 0.12
N GLY A 113 5.89 -20.64 -0.84
CA GLY A 113 5.72 -22.07 -1.13
C GLY A 113 6.22 -22.97 0.00
N LEU A 114 7.32 -22.61 0.66
CA LEU A 114 7.83 -23.32 1.84
C LEU A 114 6.89 -23.23 3.03
N GLU A 115 6.18 -22.11 3.19
CA GLU A 115 5.23 -21.89 4.28
C GLU A 115 4.00 -22.79 4.15
N PHE A 116 3.57 -23.09 2.92
CA PHE A 116 2.49 -24.07 2.68
C PHE A 116 2.93 -25.48 3.07
N ALA A 117 4.12 -25.92 2.66
CA ALA A 117 4.64 -27.25 2.96
C ALA A 117 4.80 -27.48 4.48
N MET A 118 5.39 -26.52 5.21
CA MET A 118 5.56 -26.62 6.66
C MET A 118 4.22 -26.60 7.43
N ASN A 119 3.25 -25.80 6.97
CA ASN A 119 1.92 -25.76 7.59
C ASN A 119 1.13 -27.05 7.31
N VAL A 120 1.25 -27.65 6.12
CA VAL A 120 0.62 -28.95 5.80
C VAL A 120 1.21 -30.07 6.66
N GLU A 121 2.53 -30.14 6.80
CA GLU A 121 3.19 -31.13 7.66
C GLU A 121 2.77 -30.99 9.14
N SER A 122 2.62 -29.76 9.66
CA SER A 122 2.15 -29.53 11.03
C SER A 122 0.68 -29.95 11.26
N ARG A 123 -0.17 -29.83 10.24
CA ARG A 123 -1.59 -30.26 10.29
C ARG A 123 -1.73 -31.78 10.18
N ILE A 124 -0.94 -32.41 9.33
CA ILE A 124 -0.89 -33.87 9.21
C ILE A 124 -0.41 -34.49 10.53
N ASN A 125 0.62 -33.92 11.16
CA ASN A 125 1.14 -34.41 12.45
C ASN A 125 0.22 -34.17 13.65
N THR A 126 -0.77 -33.27 13.54
CA THR A 126 -1.78 -33.06 14.60
C THR A 126 -2.98 -33.99 14.42
N GLU A 127 -3.27 -34.46 13.21
CA GLU A 127 -4.35 -35.44 12.95
C GLU A 127 -3.89 -36.91 13.07
N SER A 128 -2.58 -37.19 13.05
CA SER A 128 -2.05 -38.57 13.07
C SER A 128 -1.47 -39.04 14.40
N ASN A 129 -1.50 -38.23 15.47
CA ASN A 129 -1.07 -38.65 16.82
C ASN A 129 -2.17 -39.39 17.61
N SER A 130 -2.74 -40.41 16.98
CA SER A 130 -3.25 -41.59 17.68
C SER A 130 -2.54 -42.82 17.11
N SER A 131 -1.66 -43.39 17.95
CA SER A 131 -0.96 -44.70 17.83
C SER A 131 0.46 -44.74 17.24
N ALA A 132 1.39 -44.99 18.18
CA ALA A 132 2.57 -45.87 18.18
C ALA A 132 3.73 -45.73 17.16
N GLU A 133 4.92 -45.78 17.77
CA GLU A 133 6.31 -45.78 17.30
C GLU A 133 6.65 -46.49 15.97
N SER A 134 7.54 -45.88 15.18
CA SER A 134 8.76 -46.55 14.73
C SER A 134 9.86 -45.54 14.37
N SER A 135 11.07 -45.87 14.82
CA SER A 135 12.32 -45.16 14.67
C SER A 135 12.89 -45.25 13.25
N LEU A 136 13.15 -44.11 12.63
CA LEU A 136 14.09 -43.97 11.51
C LEU A 136 14.79 -42.60 11.62
N ASN A 137 16.13 -42.66 11.69
CA ASN A 137 17.04 -41.52 11.76
C ASN A 137 16.74 -40.49 10.69
N THR A 138 16.13 -39.38 11.10
CA THR A 138 16.29 -38.08 10.45
C THR A 138 16.91 -37.19 11.51
N GLU A 139 18.12 -36.71 11.24
CA GLU A 139 18.75 -35.69 12.06
C GLU A 139 17.74 -34.58 12.29
N SER A 140 17.38 -34.45 13.57
CA SER A 140 16.35 -33.60 14.10
C SER A 140 16.62 -32.15 13.72
N ARG A 141 16.03 -31.68 12.62
CA ARG A 141 15.64 -30.28 12.47
C ARG A 141 14.46 -30.07 13.40
N THR A 142 14.78 -29.91 14.68
CA THR A 142 13.84 -29.67 15.75
C THR A 142 12.87 -28.57 15.35
N ASN A 143 11.59 -28.92 15.40
CA ASN A 143 10.48 -27.97 15.49
C ASN A 143 10.84 -26.84 16.47
N ALA A 144 10.53 -25.60 16.08
CA ALA A 144 10.60 -24.38 16.90
C ALA A 144 11.90 -23.55 16.93
N GLU A 145 12.71 -23.53 15.87
CA GLU A 145 13.62 -22.38 15.64
C GLU A 145 12.84 -21.18 15.06
N SER A 146 11.95 -20.66 15.91
CA SER A 146 11.30 -19.35 15.95
C SER A 146 10.42 -18.89 14.78
N ALA A 147 9.12 -18.70 15.07
CA ALA A 147 8.18 -17.97 14.23
C ALA A 147 8.63 -16.52 13.91
N GLU A 148 9.50 -15.95 14.74
CA GLU A 148 10.14 -14.64 14.56
C GLU A 148 11.67 -14.79 14.52
N SER A 149 12.30 -14.55 13.37
CA SER A 149 13.71 -14.93 13.13
C SER A 149 14.63 -13.76 12.78
N TRP A 150 14.08 -12.60 12.41
CA TRP A 150 14.83 -11.53 11.75
C TRP A 150 14.85 -10.23 12.56
N ASP A 151 16.02 -9.59 12.63
CA ASP A 151 16.21 -8.27 13.23
C ASP A 151 15.85 -7.16 12.22
N LEU A 152 16.09 -7.41 10.94
CA LEU A 152 15.68 -6.55 9.82
C LEU A 152 15.18 -7.41 8.66
N ILE A 153 14.08 -6.98 8.05
CA ILE A 153 13.67 -7.47 6.73
C ILE A 153 13.59 -6.26 5.80
N MET A 154 14.37 -6.28 4.72
CA MET A 154 14.50 -5.18 3.76
C MET A 154 14.12 -5.66 2.36
N ALA A 155 13.34 -4.88 1.60
CA ALA A 155 12.88 -5.34 0.29
C ALA A 155 12.37 -4.22 -0.62
N ASN A 156 12.47 -4.49 -1.92
CA ASN A 156 11.58 -3.93 -2.94
C ASN A 156 10.76 -5.10 -3.53
N PRO A 157 9.62 -5.48 -2.90
CA PRO A 157 8.88 -6.67 -3.31
C PRO A 157 8.17 -6.47 -4.65
N PRO A 158 7.95 -7.54 -5.43
CA PRO A 158 7.15 -7.48 -6.64
C PRO A 158 5.71 -7.00 -6.34
N TYR A 159 5.18 -6.13 -7.21
CA TYR A 159 3.95 -5.39 -6.90
C TYR A 159 2.68 -6.15 -7.29
N SER A 160 2.64 -6.72 -8.49
CA SER A 160 1.52 -7.50 -9.01
C SER A 160 1.92 -8.96 -9.21
N GLY A 161 1.09 -9.92 -8.79
CA GLY A 161 1.34 -11.35 -9.05
C GLY A 161 0.99 -11.77 -10.48
N GLY A 162 1.33 -10.97 -11.50
CA GLY A 162 0.98 -11.26 -12.89
C GLY A 162 -0.40 -10.73 -13.34
N GLY A 163 -0.69 -9.45 -13.08
CA GLY A 163 -1.77 -8.72 -13.75
C GLY A 163 -3.17 -8.76 -13.10
N ASN A 164 -3.42 -9.60 -12.09
CA ASN A 164 -4.66 -9.54 -11.32
C ASN A 164 -4.56 -8.46 -10.23
N LYS A 165 -5.07 -7.25 -10.52
CA LYS A 165 -5.04 -6.06 -9.64
C LYS A 165 -5.67 -6.27 -8.26
N ASN A 166 -6.41 -7.36 -8.04
CA ASN A 166 -7.15 -7.64 -6.81
C ASN A 166 -6.34 -8.39 -5.74
N LYS A 167 -5.10 -8.82 -6.03
CA LYS A 167 -4.19 -9.41 -5.03
C LYS A 167 -2.81 -8.75 -5.11
N SER A 168 -2.60 -7.75 -4.26
CA SER A 168 -1.30 -7.10 -4.13
C SER A 168 -0.29 -8.09 -3.55
N LEU A 169 0.73 -8.43 -4.33
CA LEU A 169 1.78 -9.35 -3.88
C LEU A 169 2.67 -8.66 -2.83
N SER A 170 2.91 -7.36 -2.98
CA SER A 170 3.63 -6.55 -1.98
C SER A 170 2.98 -6.64 -0.59
N ASN A 171 1.65 -6.62 -0.49
CA ASN A 171 0.97 -6.80 0.79
C ASN A 171 1.28 -8.15 1.46
N LYS A 172 1.41 -9.24 0.68
CA LYS A 172 1.81 -10.54 1.22
C LYS A 172 3.23 -10.53 1.77
N PHE A 173 4.16 -9.87 1.08
CA PHE A 173 5.53 -9.69 1.57
C PHE A 173 5.56 -8.87 2.86
N ILE A 174 4.75 -7.80 2.95
CA ILE A 174 4.64 -7.00 4.17
C ILE A 174 4.15 -7.87 5.33
N GLU A 175 3.06 -8.63 5.14
CA GLU A 175 2.50 -9.47 6.21
C GLU A 175 3.44 -10.60 6.62
N PHE A 176 4.07 -11.28 5.65
CA PHE A 176 5.14 -12.25 5.90
C PHE A 176 6.25 -11.64 6.76
N ALA A 177 6.71 -10.44 6.39
CA ALA A 177 7.79 -9.80 7.11
C ALA A 177 7.40 -9.39 8.53
N ILE A 178 6.19 -8.86 8.73
CA ILE A 178 5.65 -8.57 10.07
C ILE A 178 5.64 -9.84 10.93
N ASP A 179 5.17 -10.96 10.38
CA ASP A 179 5.04 -12.20 11.13
C ASP A 179 6.41 -12.81 11.47
N ARG A 180 7.44 -12.60 10.63
CA ARG A 180 8.80 -13.15 10.83
C ARG A 180 9.80 -12.22 11.51
N LEU A 181 9.47 -10.96 11.71
CA LEU A 181 10.32 -10.03 12.48
C LEU A 181 10.29 -10.36 13.97
N LYS A 182 11.45 -10.27 14.63
CA LYS A 182 11.53 -10.25 16.10
C LYS A 182 10.86 -8.99 16.64
N LYS A 183 10.32 -9.06 17.86
CA LYS A 183 9.96 -7.84 18.62
C LYS A 183 11.14 -6.87 18.66
N GLY A 184 10.90 -5.60 18.31
CA GLY A 184 11.92 -4.56 18.21
C GLY A 184 12.70 -4.55 16.90
N GLY A 185 12.49 -5.53 16.01
CA GLY A 185 13.07 -5.59 14.67
C GLY A 185 12.39 -4.62 13.70
N TYR A 186 13.06 -4.36 12.59
CA TYR A 186 12.66 -3.35 11.60
C TYR A 186 12.23 -3.96 10.26
N LEU A 187 11.22 -3.34 9.66
CA LEU A 187 10.79 -3.55 8.28
C LEU A 187 11.23 -2.35 7.45
N CYS A 188 11.96 -2.57 6.36
CA CYS A 188 12.51 -1.52 5.48
C CYS A 188 12.10 -1.74 4.03
N PHE A 189 10.95 -1.19 3.63
CA PHE A 189 10.26 -1.59 2.40
C PHE A 189 9.99 -0.38 1.50
N VAL A 190 10.05 -0.60 0.17
CA VAL A 190 9.52 0.32 -0.83
C VAL A 190 8.38 -0.38 -1.59
N THR A 191 7.17 0.15 -1.51
CA THR A 191 5.97 -0.51 -2.07
C THR A 191 4.99 0.51 -2.63
N PRO A 192 4.03 0.11 -3.49
CA PRO A 192 2.90 0.96 -3.81
C PRO A 192 2.10 1.26 -2.54
N ASN A 193 1.44 2.42 -2.49
CA ASN A 193 0.70 2.87 -1.30
C ASN A 193 -0.70 2.24 -1.13
N ASN A 194 -1.02 1.17 -1.87
CA ASN A 194 -2.36 0.55 -1.84
C ASN A 194 -2.70 -0.07 -0.48
N TRP A 195 -1.71 -0.46 0.32
CA TRP A 195 -1.93 -0.94 1.68
C TRP A 195 -2.45 0.15 2.62
N GLN A 196 -2.43 1.43 2.26
CA GLN A 196 -2.95 2.53 3.08
C GLN A 196 -4.44 2.79 2.89
N THR A 197 -5.04 2.22 1.84
CA THR A 197 -6.40 2.58 1.40
C THR A 197 -7.48 2.07 2.33
N PHE A 198 -8.58 2.82 2.45
CA PHE A 198 -9.78 2.34 3.13
C PHE A 198 -10.46 1.28 2.26
N ASN A 199 -10.47 0.04 2.73
CA ASN A 199 -11.26 -1.06 2.17
C ASN A 199 -11.74 -2.00 3.29
N ASN A 200 -12.73 -2.85 3.01
CA ASN A 200 -13.37 -3.73 4.00
C ASN A 200 -12.45 -4.82 4.59
N SER A 201 -11.28 -5.07 4.00
CA SER A 201 -10.46 -6.25 4.30
C SER A 201 -8.97 -5.93 4.33
N ASN A 202 -8.58 -4.71 4.71
CA ASN A 202 -7.18 -4.29 4.72
C ASN A 202 -6.45 -4.84 5.96
N THR A 203 -6.13 -6.13 5.93
CA THR A 203 -5.39 -6.83 6.99
C THR A 203 -3.99 -6.24 7.18
N THR A 204 -3.34 -5.85 6.08
CA THR A 204 -1.97 -5.33 6.08
C THR A 204 -1.86 -4.04 6.89
N LEU A 205 -2.73 -3.04 6.62
CA LEU A 205 -2.74 -1.80 7.41
C LEU A 205 -3.00 -2.06 8.88
N LYS A 206 -3.99 -2.92 9.17
CA LYS A 206 -4.35 -3.26 10.55
C LYS A 206 -3.16 -3.87 11.29
N LYS A 207 -2.41 -4.80 10.68
CA LYS A 207 -1.20 -5.36 11.27
C LYS A 207 -0.14 -4.26 11.51
N LEU A 208 0.13 -3.42 10.51
CA LEU A 208 1.10 -2.31 10.62
C LEU A 208 0.76 -1.35 11.77
N LEU A 209 -0.52 -0.98 11.95
CA LEU A 209 -0.95 -0.04 12.98
C LEU A 209 -1.05 -0.66 14.38
N THR A 210 -1.35 -1.96 14.49
CA THR A 210 -1.63 -2.60 15.78
C THR A 210 -0.46 -3.38 16.35
N GLN A 211 0.51 -3.80 15.53
CA GLN A 211 1.65 -4.61 15.95
C GLN A 211 2.95 -3.84 16.04
N GLY A 212 2.95 -2.53 15.79
CA GLY A 212 4.14 -1.67 15.82
C GLY A 212 3.82 -0.26 15.34
N SER A 213 4.84 0.48 14.95
CA SER A 213 4.68 1.84 14.44
C SER A 213 5.74 2.19 13.39
N PHE A 214 5.43 3.16 12.55
CA PHE A 214 6.36 3.67 11.57
C PHE A 214 7.39 4.58 12.24
N VAL A 215 8.66 4.38 11.90
CA VAL A 215 9.75 5.33 12.17
C VAL A 215 9.76 6.40 11.07
N VAL A 216 9.64 5.97 9.81
CA VAL A 216 9.63 6.85 8.64
C VAL A 216 8.55 6.41 7.65
N LEU A 217 7.84 7.39 7.09
CA LEU A 217 7.07 7.27 5.85
C LEU A 217 7.58 8.31 4.86
N ASP A 218 8.10 7.89 3.72
CA ASP A 218 8.63 8.77 2.68
C ASP A 218 7.88 8.56 1.37
N TYR A 219 7.10 9.58 0.98
CA TYR A 219 6.29 9.60 -0.23
C TYR A 219 6.99 10.26 -1.42
N ASP A 220 8.21 10.81 -1.25
CA ASP A 220 8.99 11.38 -2.35
C ASP A 220 9.86 10.34 -3.05
N VAL A 221 9.32 9.14 -3.27
CA VAL A 221 10.01 8.01 -3.91
C VAL A 221 10.27 8.26 -5.40
N LYS A 222 9.45 9.10 -6.05
CA LYS A 222 9.57 9.43 -7.48
C LYS A 222 10.92 10.06 -7.83
N ARG A 223 11.61 10.67 -6.85
CA ARG A 223 12.98 11.19 -7.05
C ARG A 223 13.97 10.11 -7.50
N PHE A 224 13.74 8.86 -7.11
CA PHE A 224 14.53 7.69 -7.50
C PHE A 224 13.97 6.98 -8.74
N PHE A 225 12.64 6.82 -8.83
CA PHE A 225 11.97 6.06 -9.89
C PHE A 225 11.29 6.96 -10.94
N LYS A 226 12.06 7.80 -11.64
CA LYS A 226 11.53 8.85 -12.54
C LYS A 226 10.61 8.34 -13.68
N LYS A 227 10.78 7.09 -14.12
CA LYS A 227 10.03 6.49 -15.24
C LYS A 227 8.81 5.67 -14.80
N VAL A 228 8.59 5.50 -13.50
CA VAL A 228 7.47 4.68 -12.99
C VAL A 228 6.28 5.60 -12.69
N GLY A 229 5.13 5.28 -13.30
CA GLY A 229 3.92 6.10 -13.20
C GLY A 229 3.11 5.89 -11.90
N SER A 230 3.36 4.80 -11.17
CA SER A 230 2.69 4.49 -9.91
C SER A 230 3.31 5.25 -8.73
N SER A 231 2.49 5.60 -7.73
CA SER A 231 2.96 6.19 -6.48
C SER A 231 3.48 5.11 -5.54
N PHE A 232 4.68 5.35 -4.99
CA PHE A 232 5.35 4.47 -4.04
C PHE A 232 5.57 5.18 -2.71
N VAL A 233 5.78 4.38 -1.68
CA VAL A 233 6.15 4.81 -0.33
C VAL A 233 7.32 3.96 0.13
N ILE A 234 8.37 4.62 0.62
CA ILE A 234 9.40 4.00 1.45
C ILE A 234 8.89 4.06 2.88
N PHE A 235 8.97 2.95 3.61
CA PHE A 235 8.65 2.98 5.03
C PHE A 235 9.63 2.16 5.86
N ILE A 236 9.98 2.73 7.01
CA ILE A 236 10.67 2.05 8.10
C ILE A 236 9.65 1.84 9.20
N TRP A 237 9.43 0.60 9.61
CA TRP A 237 8.46 0.23 10.64
C TRP A 237 9.10 -0.68 11.67
N GLN A 238 8.77 -0.51 12.94
CA GLN A 238 9.36 -1.27 14.04
C GLN A 238 8.30 -2.10 14.77
N LYS A 239 8.56 -3.40 14.90
CA LYS A 239 7.64 -4.34 15.55
C LYS A 239 7.59 -4.15 17.05
N GLY A 240 6.39 -4.08 17.61
CA GLY A 240 6.13 -4.03 19.04
C GLY A 240 6.55 -2.73 19.73
N VAL A 241 7.00 -1.72 18.96
CA VAL A 241 7.34 -0.39 19.45
C VAL A 241 6.35 0.61 18.89
N PHE A 242 5.85 1.49 19.76
CA PHE A 242 4.89 2.53 19.40
C PHE A 242 5.50 3.89 19.69
N GLY A 243 6.03 4.51 18.64
CA GLY A 243 6.71 5.79 18.70
C GLY A 243 6.12 6.79 17.71
N LYS A 244 6.82 7.91 17.59
CA LYS A 244 6.51 8.96 16.64
C LYS A 244 7.15 8.68 15.29
N THR A 245 6.52 9.18 14.23
CA THR A 245 6.90 8.96 12.84
C THR A 245 7.40 10.26 12.21
N LYS A 246 8.46 10.15 11.39
CA LYS A 246 8.86 11.20 10.45
C LYS A 246 8.22 10.97 9.09
N ILE A 247 7.56 11.98 8.55
CA ILE A 247 6.88 11.94 7.25
C ILE A 247 7.59 12.85 6.26
N PHE A 248 7.88 12.34 5.07
CA PHE A 248 8.25 13.15 3.91
C PHE A 248 7.05 13.18 2.95
N ASN A 249 6.25 14.25 3.00
CA ASN A 249 5.08 14.39 2.15
C ASN A 249 5.49 14.81 0.73
N ASN A 250 4.80 14.26 -0.26
CA ASN A 250 4.98 14.64 -1.67
C ASN A 250 3.64 14.77 -2.42
N TYR A 251 2.53 14.81 -1.68
CA TYR A 251 1.18 14.92 -2.22
C TYR A 251 0.55 16.24 -1.77
N LEU A 252 0.11 17.05 -2.73
CA LEU A 252 -0.35 18.43 -2.53
C LEU A 252 0.74 19.36 -1.97
N LEU A 253 0.97 19.29 -0.67
CA LEU A 253 2.02 20.01 0.03
C LEU A 253 3.27 19.12 0.11
N LYS A 254 4.43 19.72 -0.19
CA LYS A 254 5.73 19.04 -0.17
C LYS A 254 6.53 19.53 1.01
N ASP A 255 6.39 18.84 2.12
CA ASP A 255 6.99 19.21 3.39
C ASP A 255 7.48 17.97 4.17
N ILE A 256 8.15 18.23 5.28
CA ILE A 256 8.57 17.20 6.22
C ILE A 256 7.83 17.45 7.53
N GLN A 257 7.14 16.43 8.02
CA GLN A 257 6.49 16.45 9.32
C GLN A 257 7.27 15.55 10.27
N THR A 258 7.58 16.04 11.45
CA THR A 258 8.26 15.26 12.49
C THR A 258 7.32 15.00 13.64
N ASP A 259 7.67 14.02 14.46
CA ASP A 259 6.97 13.74 15.71
C ASP A 259 5.48 13.36 15.57
N ILE A 260 5.06 12.83 14.41
CA ILE A 260 3.67 12.48 14.12
C ILE A 260 3.28 11.20 14.87
N LEU A 261 2.16 11.24 15.60
CA LEU A 261 1.59 10.07 16.22
C LEU A 261 0.47 9.52 15.33
N ILE A 262 0.68 8.33 14.76
CA ILE A 262 -0.32 7.67 13.92
C ILE A 262 -1.24 6.80 14.79
N PRO A 263 -2.55 7.09 14.89
CA PRO A 263 -3.48 6.28 15.69
C PRO A 263 -3.61 4.84 15.18
N LYS A 264 -3.74 3.89 16.12
CA LYS A 264 -3.73 2.45 15.83
C LYS A 264 -5.04 1.93 15.19
N ASN A 265 -6.11 2.68 15.35
CA ASN A 265 -7.47 2.37 14.94
C ASN A 265 -7.88 3.09 13.65
N LEU A 266 -6.95 3.74 12.94
CA LEU A 266 -7.26 4.39 11.68
C LEU A 266 -7.75 3.37 10.64
N PRO A 267 -8.84 3.65 9.92
CA PRO A 267 -9.31 2.79 8.83
C PRO A 267 -8.47 2.91 7.55
N PHE A 268 -7.68 3.99 7.44
CA PHE A 268 -6.80 4.30 6.33
C PHE A 268 -5.74 5.33 6.74
N ILE A 269 -4.69 5.50 5.93
CA ILE A 269 -3.71 6.58 6.09
C ILE A 269 -3.85 7.54 4.89
N PRO A 270 -4.09 8.85 5.07
CA PRO A 270 -4.20 9.80 3.97
C PRO A 270 -2.85 10.03 3.25
N LEU A 271 -2.89 10.52 2.02
CA LEU A 271 -1.71 10.77 1.18
C LEU A 271 -0.89 11.99 1.60
N TYR A 272 -1.53 12.96 2.26
CA TYR A 272 -0.85 14.01 3.00
C TYR A 272 -1.07 13.74 4.48
N ILE A 273 0.02 13.73 5.26
CA ILE A 273 -0.04 13.43 6.68
C ILE A 273 0.57 14.59 7.45
N SER A 274 -0.24 15.18 8.31
CA SER A 274 0.13 16.04 9.45
C SER A 274 -0.69 15.59 10.67
N GLN A 275 -0.31 15.98 11.88
CA GLN A 275 -1.09 15.61 13.07
C GLN A 275 -2.54 16.13 12.95
N ILE A 276 -2.71 17.35 12.43
CA ILE A 276 -4.02 17.95 12.17
C ILE A 276 -4.82 17.09 11.18
N THR A 277 -4.20 16.64 10.09
CA THR A 277 -4.88 15.79 9.10
C THR A 277 -5.32 14.45 9.69
N LEU A 278 -4.53 13.83 10.56
CA LEU A 278 -4.93 12.60 11.25
C LEU A 278 -6.07 12.82 12.24
N ASN A 279 -6.04 13.93 12.99
CA ASN A 279 -7.13 14.31 13.88
C ASN A 279 -8.44 14.55 13.11
N LEU A 280 -8.35 15.20 11.93
CA LEU A 280 -9.48 15.40 11.03
C LEU A 280 -10.06 14.07 10.55
N VAL A 281 -9.22 13.08 10.24
CA VAL A 281 -9.69 11.73 9.87
C VAL A 281 -10.51 11.12 11.01
N GLU A 282 -10.01 11.14 12.25
CA GLU A 282 -10.74 10.59 13.41
C GLU A 282 -12.06 11.32 13.68
N LYS A 283 -12.10 12.63 13.42
CA LYS A 283 -13.27 13.48 13.64
C LYS A 283 -14.36 13.30 12.57
N LEU A 284 -13.95 13.15 11.31
CA LEU A 284 -14.84 13.15 10.14
C LEU A 284 -15.23 11.75 9.67
N ILE A 285 -14.57 10.70 10.13
CA ILE A 285 -14.88 9.31 9.77
C ILE A 285 -15.66 8.63 10.90
N GLN A 286 -16.84 8.11 10.56
CA GLN A 286 -17.71 7.34 11.44
C GLN A 286 -17.69 5.85 11.11
N LYS A 287 -18.06 5.04 12.09
CA LYS A 287 -18.12 3.58 11.93
C LYS A 287 -19.25 3.13 11.00
N ASP A 288 -20.42 3.75 11.11
CA ASP A 288 -21.60 3.37 10.33
C ASP A 288 -21.63 4.08 8.98
N ASN A 289 -22.27 3.45 7.99
CA ASN A 289 -22.43 4.07 6.69
C ASN A 289 -23.40 5.25 6.78
N ASN A 290 -23.08 6.34 6.10
CA ASN A 290 -24.00 7.43 5.81
C ASN A 290 -24.94 7.06 4.64
N ARG A 291 -25.72 8.05 4.18
CA ARG A 291 -26.71 7.91 3.09
C ARG A 291 -26.13 7.80 1.68
N PHE A 292 -24.82 7.70 1.53
CA PHE A 292 -24.15 7.56 0.23
C PHE A 292 -24.38 6.16 -0.35
N HIS A 293 -24.89 6.11 -1.57
CA HIS A 293 -25.15 4.86 -2.28
C HIS A 293 -24.22 4.66 -3.48
N TYR A 294 -23.87 3.39 -3.68
CA TYR A 294 -23.08 2.90 -4.80
C TYR A 294 -23.69 1.59 -5.30
N ARG A 295 -23.90 1.45 -6.62
CA ARG A 295 -24.55 0.28 -7.22
C ARG A 295 -23.91 -0.12 -8.55
N CYS A 296 -24.04 -1.41 -8.90
CA CYS A 296 -23.42 -2.03 -10.08
C CYS A 296 -24.42 -2.84 -10.94
N ASP A 297 -25.72 -2.76 -10.66
CA ASP A 297 -26.79 -3.44 -11.40
C ASP A 297 -26.91 -2.99 -12.88
N LEU A 298 -26.44 -1.77 -13.20
CA LEU A 298 -26.24 -1.27 -14.57
C LEU A 298 -24.77 -1.04 -14.89
N HIS A 299 -23.90 -1.97 -14.50
CA HIS A 299 -22.46 -1.84 -14.74
C HIS A 299 -22.11 -1.78 -16.24
N ASN A 300 -21.37 -0.75 -16.65
CA ASN A 300 -21.13 -0.43 -18.06
C ASN A 300 -20.55 -1.56 -18.93
N PHE A 301 -19.73 -2.43 -18.33
CA PHE A 301 -19.08 -3.55 -19.03
C PHE A 301 -19.83 -4.88 -18.84
N THR A 302 -20.03 -5.32 -17.61
CA THR A 302 -20.69 -6.60 -17.27
C THR A 302 -22.21 -6.62 -17.46
N LYS A 303 -22.83 -5.47 -17.69
CA LYS A 303 -24.28 -5.29 -17.93
C LYS A 303 -24.53 -4.48 -19.20
N LYS A 304 -23.62 -4.59 -20.17
CA LYS A 304 -23.63 -3.81 -21.42
C LYS A 304 -24.90 -4.09 -22.25
N GLU A 305 -25.48 -5.28 -22.15
CA GLU A 305 -26.72 -5.69 -22.81
C GLU A 305 -27.96 -4.87 -22.41
N PHE A 306 -27.91 -4.25 -21.22
CA PHE A 306 -28.96 -3.36 -20.72
C PHE A 306 -28.72 -1.90 -21.09
N LEU A 307 -27.61 -1.56 -21.76
CA LEU A 307 -27.16 -0.19 -22.00
C LEU A 307 -26.87 0.09 -23.49
N SER A 308 -27.35 1.22 -23.98
CA SER A 308 -27.08 1.76 -25.32
C SER A 308 -26.47 3.16 -25.22
N ASP A 309 -25.68 3.56 -26.21
CA ASP A 309 -25.24 4.95 -26.34
C ASP A 309 -26.32 5.85 -26.95
N PHE A 310 -27.34 5.25 -27.58
CA PHE A 310 -28.46 5.95 -28.22
C PHE A 310 -29.78 5.63 -27.53
N GLN A 311 -30.62 6.65 -27.37
CA GLN A 311 -31.98 6.51 -26.84
C GLN A 311 -32.90 5.85 -27.88
N SER A 312 -33.78 4.96 -27.43
CA SER A 312 -34.79 4.35 -28.28
C SER A 312 -36.00 3.87 -27.47
N GLU A 313 -37.00 3.32 -28.15
CA GLU A 313 -38.13 2.64 -27.53
C GLU A 313 -37.74 1.46 -26.63
N ILE A 314 -36.54 0.91 -26.78
CA ILE A 314 -36.02 -0.16 -25.93
C ILE A 314 -35.13 0.43 -24.83
N PHE A 315 -34.26 1.39 -25.17
CA PHE A 315 -33.33 2.02 -24.25
C PHE A 315 -33.83 3.43 -23.90
N ARG A 316 -34.78 3.48 -22.97
CA ARG A 316 -35.54 4.71 -22.65
C ARG A 316 -34.87 5.56 -21.58
N TYR A 317 -34.24 4.92 -20.60
CA TYR A 317 -33.91 5.57 -19.33
C TYR A 317 -32.52 6.17 -19.37
N LYS A 318 -32.43 7.51 -19.36
CA LYS A 318 -31.17 8.24 -19.21
C LYS A 318 -30.36 7.67 -18.05
N THR A 319 -29.11 7.33 -18.28
CA THR A 319 -28.23 6.65 -17.31
C THR A 319 -26.88 7.34 -17.29
N ILE A 320 -26.51 7.91 -16.14
CA ILE A 320 -25.25 8.61 -15.95
C ILE A 320 -24.15 7.58 -15.75
N HIS A 321 -23.19 7.54 -16.70
CA HIS A 321 -21.98 6.73 -16.56
C HIS A 321 -20.86 7.55 -15.93
N THR A 322 -20.51 8.68 -16.51
CA THR A 322 -19.58 9.66 -15.92
C THR A 322 -20.17 11.05 -16.07
N PRO A 323 -19.61 12.11 -15.45
CA PRO A 323 -20.11 13.47 -15.65
C PRO A 323 -20.19 13.90 -17.12
N LEU A 324 -19.31 13.33 -17.96
CA LEU A 324 -19.22 13.64 -19.40
C LEU A 324 -19.87 12.57 -20.30
N LYS A 325 -20.33 11.44 -19.74
CA LYS A 325 -20.87 10.33 -20.53
C LYS A 325 -22.22 9.87 -19.99
N THR A 326 -23.24 10.02 -20.82
CA THR A 326 -24.58 9.47 -20.62
C THR A 326 -24.78 8.25 -21.53
N ARG A 327 -25.49 7.26 -21.03
CA ARG A 327 -26.01 6.10 -21.77
C ARG A 327 -27.52 6.00 -21.54
N PHE A 328 -28.17 5.06 -22.19
CA PHE A 328 -29.60 4.79 -22.03
C PHE A 328 -29.81 3.33 -21.66
N ALA A 329 -30.59 3.09 -20.61
CA ALA A 329 -30.87 1.76 -20.09
C ALA A 329 -32.24 1.26 -20.52
N LYS A 330 -32.37 -0.07 -20.63
CA LYS A 330 -33.68 -0.75 -20.75
C LYS A 330 -34.44 -0.79 -19.42
N ILE A 331 -33.70 -0.78 -18.31
CA ILE A 331 -34.22 -0.94 -16.95
C ILE A 331 -34.31 0.43 -16.29
N LYS A 332 -35.46 0.75 -15.69
CA LYS A 332 -35.64 1.92 -14.82
C LYS A 332 -35.16 1.55 -13.42
N GLN A 333 -34.21 2.29 -12.86
CA GLN A 333 -33.86 2.13 -11.45
C GLN A 333 -34.92 2.79 -10.57
N ASP A 334 -35.07 2.30 -9.35
CA ASP A 334 -35.92 2.83 -8.29
C ASP A 334 -35.64 4.30 -7.94
N ILE A 335 -34.43 4.77 -8.24
CA ILE A 335 -33.98 6.15 -8.02
C ILE A 335 -34.28 7.10 -9.18
N TYR A 336 -34.78 6.60 -10.32
CA TYR A 336 -34.85 7.38 -11.56
C TYR A 336 -35.67 8.67 -11.40
N ASP A 337 -36.81 8.58 -10.73
CA ASP A 337 -37.72 9.71 -10.50
C ASP A 337 -37.35 10.54 -9.26
N LYS A 338 -36.22 10.28 -8.60
CA LYS A 338 -35.75 11.04 -7.44
C LYS A 338 -34.83 12.20 -7.87
N TRP A 339 -34.66 13.18 -7.00
CA TRP A 339 -33.60 14.17 -7.13
C TRP A 339 -32.30 13.56 -6.61
N LEU A 340 -31.29 13.47 -7.46
CA LEU A 340 -30.03 12.82 -7.15
C LEU A 340 -28.93 13.86 -7.01
N ILE A 341 -28.10 13.74 -5.97
CA ILE A 341 -26.78 14.33 -5.98
C ILE A 341 -25.81 13.28 -6.49
N ILE A 342 -25.27 13.49 -7.68
CA ILE A 342 -24.33 12.59 -8.33
C ILE A 342 -22.92 12.88 -7.83
N ILE A 343 -22.24 11.83 -7.38
CA ILE A 343 -20.85 11.88 -6.92
C ILE A 343 -19.97 11.18 -7.96
N PRO A 344 -19.15 11.93 -8.72
CA PRO A 344 -18.23 11.31 -9.67
C PRO A 344 -17.23 10.43 -8.94
N LEU A 345 -17.01 9.19 -9.41
CA LEU A 345 -15.99 8.32 -8.81
C LEU A 345 -14.70 8.29 -9.62
N SER A 346 -14.75 8.52 -10.94
CA SER A 346 -13.60 8.43 -11.85
C SER A 346 -12.87 9.76 -12.08
N THR A 347 -13.23 10.81 -11.36
CA THR A 347 -12.64 12.16 -11.49
C THR A 347 -12.69 12.86 -10.13
N TYR A 348 -12.32 14.14 -10.08
CA TYR A 348 -12.41 14.95 -8.87
C TYR A 348 -13.81 14.93 -8.25
N TYR A 349 -13.84 15.05 -6.92
CA TYR A 349 -15.09 15.16 -6.16
C TYR A 349 -15.75 16.51 -6.44
N VAL A 350 -16.56 16.54 -7.50
CA VAL A 350 -17.39 17.68 -7.91
C VAL A 350 -18.84 17.18 -8.01
N PRO A 351 -19.56 17.12 -6.87
CA PRO A 351 -20.95 16.71 -6.85
C PRO A 351 -21.86 17.65 -7.64
N TYR A 352 -22.93 17.13 -8.24
CA TYR A 352 -23.93 17.93 -8.94
C TYR A 352 -25.31 17.27 -8.89
N ILE A 353 -26.37 18.07 -9.05
CA ILE A 353 -27.75 17.58 -9.01
C ILE A 353 -28.19 17.06 -10.39
N ALA A 354 -28.88 15.93 -10.40
CA ALA A 354 -29.54 15.36 -11.57
C ALA A 354 -30.94 14.84 -11.19
N HIS A 355 -31.81 14.72 -12.19
CA HIS A 355 -33.16 14.17 -12.04
C HIS A 355 -33.52 13.36 -13.30
N ASN A 356 -34.50 12.47 -13.21
CA ASN A 356 -34.91 11.58 -14.30
C ASN A 356 -33.71 10.80 -14.87
N ALA A 357 -32.91 10.21 -13.98
CA ALA A 357 -31.65 9.57 -14.32
C ALA A 357 -31.37 8.32 -13.49
N ASN A 358 -30.94 7.27 -14.16
CA ASN A 358 -30.25 6.12 -13.58
C ASN A 358 -28.76 6.44 -13.38
N THR A 359 -28.06 5.52 -12.72
CA THR A 359 -26.60 5.55 -12.52
C THR A 359 -25.96 4.22 -12.91
N THR A 360 -24.69 4.27 -13.33
CA THR A 360 -23.82 3.07 -13.40
C THR A 360 -22.78 3.10 -12.27
N GLN A 361 -21.93 2.06 -12.23
CA GLN A 361 -20.83 1.90 -11.26
C GLN A 361 -19.74 3.01 -11.25
N SER A 362 -19.81 3.99 -12.14
CA SER A 362 -18.78 5.02 -12.29
C SER A 362 -19.13 6.32 -11.53
N VAL A 363 -20.30 6.35 -10.90
CA VAL A 363 -20.75 7.38 -9.98
C VAL A 363 -21.36 6.73 -8.73
N GLY A 364 -21.34 7.44 -7.62
CA GLY A 364 -22.24 7.19 -6.49
C GLY A 364 -23.30 8.28 -6.42
N TYR A 365 -24.24 8.17 -5.47
CA TYR A 365 -25.28 9.18 -5.35
C TYR A 365 -25.87 9.28 -3.94
N PHE A 366 -26.51 10.42 -3.68
CA PHE A 366 -27.54 10.59 -2.65
C PHE A 366 -28.88 10.84 -3.35
N SER A 367 -29.99 10.36 -2.79
CA SER A 367 -31.33 10.51 -3.38
C SER A 367 -32.30 11.22 -2.44
N PHE A 368 -33.12 12.10 -3.01
CA PHE A 368 -34.07 12.97 -2.32
C PHE A 368 -35.40 13.01 -3.05
N ASP A 369 -36.48 13.31 -2.33
CA ASP A 369 -37.81 13.43 -2.91
C ASP A 369 -38.01 14.78 -3.58
N THR A 370 -37.35 15.82 -3.07
CA THR A 370 -37.46 17.18 -3.61
C THR A 370 -36.12 17.76 -4.03
N LYS A 371 -36.16 18.71 -4.97
CA LYS A 371 -34.98 19.46 -5.39
C LYS A 371 -34.38 20.27 -4.23
N VAL A 372 -35.24 20.86 -3.40
CA VAL A 372 -34.83 21.74 -2.28
C VAL A 372 -33.99 20.96 -1.27
N GLU A 373 -34.40 19.73 -0.92
CA GLU A 373 -33.61 18.86 -0.04
C GLU A 373 -32.25 18.51 -0.66
N ALA A 374 -32.21 18.21 -1.96
CA ALA A 374 -30.96 17.92 -2.66
C ALA A 374 -30.03 19.14 -2.73
N GLU A 375 -30.56 20.35 -2.95
CA GLU A 375 -29.79 21.60 -2.94
C GLU A 375 -29.22 21.88 -1.56
N ALA A 376 -30.03 21.80 -0.50
CA ALA A 376 -29.57 21.99 0.87
C ALA A 376 -28.47 20.99 1.28
N TYR A 377 -28.63 19.71 0.93
CA TYR A 377 -27.63 18.70 1.26
C TYR A 377 -26.36 18.82 0.41
N LEU A 378 -26.47 19.31 -0.83
CA LEU A 378 -25.31 19.60 -1.68
C LEU A 378 -24.40 20.64 -1.02
N GLU A 379 -24.96 21.69 -0.41
CA GLU A 379 -24.18 22.72 0.32
C GLU A 379 -23.37 22.11 1.46
N ILE A 380 -23.94 21.14 2.19
CA ILE A 380 -23.26 20.44 3.29
C ILE A 380 -22.09 19.60 2.77
N ILE A 381 -22.34 18.71 1.81
CA ILE A 381 -21.31 17.74 1.37
C ILE A 381 -20.22 18.36 0.50
N THR A 382 -20.38 19.63 0.12
CA THR A 382 -19.41 20.40 -0.66
C THR A 382 -18.58 21.38 0.18
N GLN A 383 -18.73 21.36 1.50
CA GLN A 383 -17.84 22.08 2.40
C GLN A 383 -16.37 21.67 2.20
N ASP A 384 -15.46 22.62 2.40
CA ASP A 384 -14.07 22.49 1.96
C ASP A 384 -13.32 21.36 2.67
N TYR A 385 -13.64 21.06 3.93
CA TYR A 385 -13.00 19.97 4.67
C TYR A 385 -13.37 18.59 4.12
N PHE A 386 -14.61 18.38 3.67
CA PHE A 386 -14.98 17.14 2.98
C PHE A 386 -14.23 17.02 1.66
N LYS A 387 -14.20 18.10 0.87
CA LYS A 387 -13.47 18.12 -0.40
C LYS A 387 -11.98 17.84 -0.20
N ALA A 388 -11.35 18.44 0.80
CA ALA A 388 -9.94 18.22 1.13
C ALA A 388 -9.69 16.77 1.55
N LEU A 389 -10.47 16.25 2.51
CA LEU A 389 -10.31 14.88 3.02
C LEU A 389 -10.55 13.81 1.94
N ILE A 390 -11.56 14.00 1.09
CA ILE A 390 -11.80 13.10 -0.05
C ILE A 390 -10.64 13.15 -1.04
N HIS A 391 -10.05 14.34 -1.27
CA HIS A 391 -8.95 14.49 -2.21
C HIS A 391 -7.68 13.77 -1.72
N ILE A 392 -7.30 13.96 -0.46
CA ILE A 392 -6.10 13.32 0.12
C ILE A 392 -6.27 11.81 0.35
N THR A 393 -7.41 11.22 0.01
CA THR A 393 -7.67 9.78 0.07
C THR A 393 -7.84 9.17 -1.33
N ARG A 394 -7.41 9.88 -2.38
CA ARG A 394 -7.36 9.38 -3.76
C ARG A 394 -6.05 8.67 -4.06
N TYR A 395 -5.93 7.42 -3.61
CA TYR A 395 -4.77 6.53 -3.87
C TYR A 395 -4.57 6.16 -5.36
N GLY A 396 -5.44 6.67 -6.23
CA GLY A 396 -5.36 6.59 -7.68
C GLY A 396 -6.31 7.62 -8.27
N ASN A 397 -6.76 7.41 -9.51
CA ASN A 397 -7.64 8.36 -10.18
C ASN A 397 -9.10 8.36 -9.67
N PHE A 398 -9.42 7.55 -8.66
CA PHE A 398 -10.79 7.37 -8.19
C PHE A 398 -11.00 7.91 -6.78
N ASN A 399 -12.20 8.45 -6.51
CA ASN A 399 -12.62 8.75 -5.14
C ASN A 399 -12.85 7.44 -4.38
N ASN A 400 -12.37 7.36 -3.13
CA ASN A 400 -12.49 6.15 -2.34
C ASN A 400 -13.95 5.97 -1.84
N ILE A 401 -14.62 4.92 -2.30
CA ILE A 401 -16.01 4.61 -1.96
C ILE A 401 -16.20 4.39 -0.46
N MET A 402 -15.23 3.74 0.23
CA MET A 402 -15.35 3.51 1.66
C MET A 402 -15.22 4.80 2.45
N VAL A 403 -14.30 5.69 2.07
CA VAL A 403 -14.24 7.03 2.65
C VAL A 403 -15.58 7.74 2.46
N LEU A 404 -16.13 7.77 1.25
CA LEU A 404 -17.42 8.39 0.96
C LEU A 404 -18.57 7.82 1.80
N LYS A 405 -18.59 6.50 2.04
CA LYS A 405 -19.61 5.84 2.89
C LYS A 405 -19.49 6.17 4.36
N HIS A 406 -18.28 6.44 4.86
CA HIS A 406 -18.01 6.59 6.28
C HIS A 406 -17.77 8.05 6.69
N LEU A 407 -17.90 9.03 5.79
CA LEU A 407 -17.84 10.44 6.16
C LEU A 407 -19.08 10.86 6.95
N ARG A 408 -18.89 11.71 7.97
CA ARG A 408 -19.97 12.31 8.76
C ARG A 408 -20.66 13.45 8.01
N PHE A 409 -21.25 13.16 6.85
CA PHE A 409 -22.00 14.18 6.09
C PHE A 409 -23.24 14.67 6.84
N ASP A 410 -23.89 13.81 7.61
CA ASP A 410 -25.12 14.10 8.34
C ASP A 410 -24.88 14.78 9.71
N ASP A 411 -23.62 14.91 10.14
CA ASP A 411 -23.23 15.44 11.45
C ASP A 411 -21.95 16.28 11.32
N VAL A 412 -22.14 17.59 11.15
CA VAL A 412 -21.06 18.55 10.88
C VAL A 412 -20.32 18.86 12.18
N PRO A 413 -19.06 18.46 12.33
CA PRO A 413 -18.33 18.74 13.56
C PRO A 413 -17.74 20.15 13.54
N ASP A 414 -17.71 20.81 14.70
CA ASP A 414 -17.06 22.11 14.87
C ASP A 414 -15.55 21.99 14.65
N LEU A 415 -15.04 22.64 13.60
CA LEU A 415 -13.60 22.66 13.33
C LEU A 415 -12.90 23.79 14.10
N THR A 416 -11.76 23.46 14.69
CA THR A 416 -10.84 24.41 15.32
C THR A 416 -10.23 25.35 14.27
N SER A 417 -9.68 26.48 14.72
CA SER A 417 -9.00 27.42 13.82
C SER A 417 -7.79 26.80 13.12
N GLU A 418 -7.05 25.93 13.81
CA GLU A 418 -5.90 25.21 13.25
C GLU A 418 -6.32 24.23 12.15
N GLU A 419 -7.36 23.44 12.40
CA GLU A 419 -7.95 22.53 11.41
C GLU A 419 -8.39 23.30 10.15
N LYS A 420 -9.12 24.40 10.33
CA LYS A 420 -9.55 25.26 9.22
C LYS A 420 -8.36 25.79 8.41
N GLY A 421 -7.32 26.29 9.09
CA GLY A 421 -6.11 26.78 8.42
C GLY A 421 -5.38 25.69 7.63
N GLU A 422 -5.34 24.46 8.12
CA GLU A 422 -4.75 23.32 7.38
C GLU A 422 -5.57 22.97 6.14
N ILE A 423 -6.90 22.94 6.27
CA ILE A 423 -7.81 22.70 5.15
C ILE A 423 -7.63 23.77 4.08
N GLU A 424 -7.57 25.05 4.45
CA GLU A 424 -7.34 26.14 3.50
C GLU A 424 -6.03 25.97 2.72
N LYS A 425 -4.93 25.63 3.39
CA LYS A 425 -3.63 25.34 2.73
C LYS A 425 -3.74 24.20 1.73
N LEU A 426 -4.38 23.09 2.12
CA LEU A 426 -4.58 21.95 1.24
C LEU A 426 -5.45 22.34 0.04
N ARG A 427 -6.57 23.03 0.28
CA ARG A 427 -7.51 23.47 -0.76
C ARG A 427 -6.85 24.39 -1.78
N ALA A 428 -5.97 25.29 -1.36
CA ALA A 428 -5.25 26.18 -2.25
C ALA A 428 -4.37 25.45 -3.29
N THR A 429 -3.98 24.20 -3.01
CA THR A 429 -3.18 23.39 -3.95
C THR A 429 -4.02 22.52 -4.89
N ILE A 430 -5.32 22.34 -4.60
CA ILE A 430 -6.21 21.49 -5.39
C ILE A 430 -6.76 22.28 -6.58
N LYS A 431 -6.46 21.81 -7.79
CA LYS A 431 -7.01 22.36 -9.04
C LYS A 431 -8.08 21.40 -9.58
N TYR A 432 -9.34 21.84 -9.58
CA TYR A 432 -10.48 21.08 -10.11
C TYR A 432 -10.62 21.22 -11.62
#